data_AF-A0A2I6SUV3-F1
#
_entry.id   AF-A0A2I6SUV3-F1
#
_cell.length_a   1.000
_cell.length_b   1.000
_cell.length_c   1.000
_cell.angle_alpha   90.00
_cell.angle_beta   90.00
_cell.angle_gamma   90.00
#
_symmetry.space_group_name_H-M   'P 1'
#
loop_
_entity.id
_entity.type
_entity.pdbx_description
1 polymer ?
#
loop_
_entity_poly.entity_id
_entity_poly.type
_entity_poly.pdbx_seq_one_letter_code
_entity_poly.pdbx_strand_id
1 'polypeptide(L)'
;IVESVGLGLTDVKPGDHVLPVFTGECRECRHCKSEESNMCDLLRINTDRGVMLNDGKSRFSTKGQPLHHFLGTSTFSEYTVVHVGCVAKINPAAPLDKVCILSCGLSTGLGATLNVAKPKKGHSVAIFGLGAVGLAAAEGARISGVSRIIGVDLNPRRFDE
;
A
#
# COMPACT_ATOMS: atom_id res chain seq x y z
N ILE A 1 11.70 9.86 -0.85
CA ILE A 1 11.67 11.34 -0.94
C ILE A 1 11.56 11.68 -2.41
N VAL A 2 10.70 12.63 -2.79
CA VAL A 2 10.55 13.04 -4.19
C VAL A 2 11.81 13.76 -4.66
N GLU A 3 12.40 13.30 -5.74
CA GLU A 3 13.56 13.93 -6.39
C GLU A 3 13.11 14.94 -7.44
N SER A 4 12.29 14.51 -8.39
CA SER A 4 11.72 15.34 -9.45
C SER A 4 10.29 14.91 -9.77
N VAL A 5 9.55 15.75 -10.51
CA VAL A 5 8.16 15.50 -10.92
C VAL A 5 8.00 15.72 -12.41
N GLY A 6 7.08 14.97 -13.03
CA GLY A 6 6.70 15.16 -14.43
C GLY A 6 6.00 16.51 -14.66
N LEU A 7 5.99 16.96 -15.91
CA LEU A 7 5.37 18.22 -16.32
C LEU A 7 3.87 18.27 -15.92
N GLY A 8 3.45 19.38 -15.32
CA GLY A 8 2.04 19.61 -14.97
C GLY A 8 1.59 19.01 -13.63
N LEU A 9 2.47 18.30 -12.91
CA LEU A 9 2.15 17.77 -11.58
C LEU A 9 2.24 18.86 -10.50
N THR A 10 1.21 18.93 -9.66
CA THR A 10 1.09 19.93 -8.57
C THR A 10 0.86 19.30 -7.19
N ASP A 11 0.39 18.05 -7.11
CA ASP A 11 0.09 17.37 -5.84
C ASP A 11 1.34 17.06 -4.98
N VAL A 12 2.50 16.89 -5.62
CA VAL A 12 3.80 16.59 -4.98
C VAL A 12 4.89 17.46 -5.58
N LYS A 13 5.95 17.71 -4.80
CA LYS A 13 7.12 18.48 -5.25
C LYS A 13 8.43 17.87 -4.73
N PRO A 14 9.60 18.21 -5.33
CA PRO A 14 10.90 17.82 -4.81
C PRO A 14 11.04 18.09 -3.30
N GLY A 15 11.60 17.12 -2.58
CA GLY A 15 11.76 17.15 -1.12
C GLY A 15 10.58 16.59 -0.33
N ASP A 16 9.40 16.37 -0.93
CA ASP A 16 8.28 15.77 -0.21
C ASP A 16 8.60 14.31 0.22
N HIS A 17 8.21 13.97 1.46
CA HIS A 17 8.22 12.59 1.93
C HIS A 17 6.98 11.87 1.41
N VAL A 18 7.19 10.67 0.86
CA VAL A 18 6.15 9.93 0.15
C VAL A 18 6.26 8.44 0.38
N LEU A 19 5.11 7.75 0.25
CA LEU A 19 5.02 6.30 0.17
C LEU A 19 4.46 5.89 -1.21
N PRO A 20 5.21 5.09 -2.00
CA PRO A 20 4.65 4.43 -3.17
C PRO A 20 3.63 3.36 -2.75
N VAL A 21 2.47 3.32 -3.38
CA VAL A 21 1.38 2.35 -3.13
C VAL A 21 1.13 1.53 -4.38
N PHE A 22 0.97 0.21 -4.22
CA PHE A 22 0.86 -0.75 -5.34
C PHE A 22 -0.48 -0.66 -6.11
N THR A 23 -1.46 0.04 -5.55
CA THR A 23 -2.73 0.39 -6.17
C THR A 23 -2.94 1.89 -5.95
N GLY A 24 -3.29 2.63 -7.00
CA GLY A 24 -3.40 4.07 -6.95
C GLY A 24 -4.84 4.59 -6.91
N GLU A 25 -4.95 5.91 -6.86
CA GLU A 25 -6.20 6.66 -6.87
C GLU A 25 -6.09 7.81 -7.89
N CYS A 26 -6.85 7.73 -8.98
CA CYS A 26 -6.82 8.76 -10.03
C CYS A 26 -7.76 9.94 -9.76
N ARG A 27 -8.59 9.86 -8.72
CA ARG A 27 -9.61 10.86 -8.30
C ARG A 27 -10.75 11.14 -9.30
N GLU A 28 -10.62 10.70 -10.55
CA GLU A 28 -11.58 11.05 -11.61
C GLU A 28 -12.53 9.92 -12.03
N CYS A 29 -12.11 8.66 -11.84
CA CYS A 29 -12.92 7.50 -12.24
C CYS A 29 -14.10 7.26 -11.30
N ARG A 30 -15.07 6.45 -11.74
CA ARG A 30 -16.28 6.14 -10.96
C ARG A 30 -15.96 5.58 -9.58
N HIS A 31 -14.98 4.68 -9.50
CA HIS A 31 -14.57 4.08 -8.24
C HIS A 31 -13.91 5.11 -7.30
N CYS A 32 -13.05 5.99 -7.80
CA CYS A 32 -12.45 7.04 -6.98
C CYS A 32 -13.46 8.09 -6.50
N LYS A 33 -14.58 8.26 -7.22
CA LYS A 33 -15.67 9.18 -6.83
C LYS A 33 -16.71 8.52 -5.91
N SER A 34 -16.63 7.21 -5.69
CA SER A 34 -17.52 6.50 -4.76
C SER A 34 -17.00 6.58 -3.33
N GLU A 35 -17.90 6.51 -2.34
CA GLU A 35 -17.52 6.54 -0.92
C GLU A 35 -17.05 5.16 -0.43
N GLU A 36 -17.43 4.09 -1.13
CA GLU A 36 -17.25 2.71 -0.68
C GLU A 36 -16.04 2.01 -1.32
N SER A 37 -15.57 2.47 -2.48
CA SER A 37 -14.55 1.77 -3.27
C SER A 37 -13.19 2.45 -3.25
N ASN A 38 -12.15 1.63 -3.18
CA ASN A 38 -10.75 2.02 -3.41
C ASN A 38 -10.16 1.38 -4.69
N MET A 39 -11.00 0.81 -5.56
CA MET A 39 -10.56 0.04 -6.74
C MET A 39 -10.52 0.90 -8.00
N CYS A 40 -9.58 1.84 -8.06
CA CYS A 40 -9.42 2.78 -9.19
C CYS A 40 -9.47 2.07 -10.56
N ASP A 41 -10.26 2.57 -11.50
CA ASP A 41 -10.34 2.01 -12.87
C ASP A 41 -9.00 2.06 -13.60
N LEU A 42 -8.25 3.15 -13.41
CA LEU A 42 -6.99 3.39 -14.10
C LEU A 42 -5.79 2.74 -13.38
N LEU A 43 -5.74 2.88 -12.05
CA LEU A 43 -4.54 2.64 -11.24
C LEU A 43 -4.65 1.42 -10.32
N ARG A 44 -5.69 0.59 -10.46
CA ARG A 44 -5.78 -0.69 -9.74
C ARG A 44 -4.55 -1.56 -9.98
N ILE A 45 -4.28 -2.44 -9.01
CA ILE A 45 -3.19 -3.41 -9.06
C ILE A 45 -3.19 -4.18 -10.39
N ASN A 46 -2.01 -4.34 -10.96
CA ASN A 46 -1.76 -5.20 -12.12
C ASN A 46 -0.36 -5.80 -11.97
N THR A 47 -0.29 -7.12 -11.78
CA THR A 47 0.96 -7.87 -11.54
C THR A 47 1.75 -8.11 -12.82
N ASP A 48 1.08 -8.10 -13.98
CA ASP A 48 1.67 -8.45 -15.27
C ASP A 48 2.23 -7.22 -16.00
N ARG A 49 1.83 -6.02 -15.56
CA ARG A 49 2.28 -4.76 -16.14
C ARG A 49 3.70 -4.42 -15.68
N GLY A 50 4.66 -4.74 -16.54
CA GLY A 50 6.08 -4.42 -16.36
C GLY A 50 6.54 -3.03 -16.84
N VAL A 51 5.64 -2.10 -17.16
CA VAL A 51 5.94 -0.82 -17.83
C VAL A 51 5.06 0.33 -17.32
N MET A 52 5.47 1.57 -17.59
CA MET A 52 4.70 2.76 -17.24
C MET A 52 3.43 2.90 -18.08
N LEU A 53 2.36 3.42 -17.46
CA LEU A 53 1.07 3.65 -18.13
C LEU A 53 1.14 4.66 -19.28
N ASN A 54 1.97 5.70 -19.14
CA ASN A 54 1.97 6.82 -20.08
C ASN A 54 2.46 6.46 -21.49
N ASP A 55 3.46 5.58 -21.60
CA ASP A 55 4.11 5.27 -22.87
C ASP A 55 4.39 3.78 -23.09
N GLY A 56 3.98 2.92 -22.16
CA GLY A 56 4.23 1.48 -22.25
C GLY A 56 5.71 1.10 -22.17
N LYS A 57 6.59 1.98 -21.68
CA LYS A 57 8.04 1.71 -21.57
C LYS A 57 8.47 1.54 -20.11
N SER A 58 9.56 0.81 -19.91
CA SER A 58 10.25 0.82 -18.61
C SER A 58 11.01 2.12 -18.40
N ARG A 59 11.34 2.41 -17.14
CA ARG A 59 12.27 3.47 -16.72
C ARG A 59 13.59 2.91 -16.21
N PHE A 60 13.71 1.58 -16.19
CA PHE A 60 14.89 0.87 -15.77
C PHE A 60 15.52 0.18 -16.97
N SER A 61 16.84 0.23 -17.02
CA SER A 61 17.62 -0.58 -17.95
C SER A 61 18.94 -0.97 -17.29
N THR A 62 19.50 -2.10 -17.72
CA THR A 62 20.85 -2.52 -17.36
C THR A 62 21.51 -3.10 -18.59
N LYS A 63 22.74 -2.68 -18.88
CA LYS A 63 23.49 -3.12 -20.08
C LYS A 63 22.68 -2.96 -21.38
N GLY A 64 21.91 -1.89 -21.49
CA GLY A 64 21.04 -1.61 -22.64
C GLY A 64 19.76 -2.45 -22.73
N GLN A 65 19.51 -3.36 -21.79
CA GLN A 65 18.29 -4.17 -21.74
C GLN A 65 17.28 -3.57 -20.76
N PRO A 66 16.00 -3.43 -21.14
CA PRO A 66 14.97 -2.92 -20.24
C PRO A 66 14.70 -3.91 -19.10
N LEU A 67 14.59 -3.40 -17.88
CA LEU A 67 14.13 -4.18 -16.73
C LEU A 67 12.68 -3.84 -16.44
N HIS A 68 11.84 -4.82 -16.14
CA HIS A 68 10.43 -4.55 -15.88
C HIS A 68 10.20 -3.85 -14.54
N HIS A 69 9.16 -3.02 -14.51
CA HIS A 69 8.56 -2.56 -13.27
C HIS A 69 7.81 -3.69 -12.57
N PHE A 70 7.61 -3.55 -11.25
CA PHE A 70 6.71 -4.42 -10.49
C PHE A 70 5.70 -3.58 -9.72
N LEU A 71 4.41 -3.89 -9.91
CA LEU A 71 3.26 -3.20 -9.31
C LEU A 71 3.29 -1.67 -9.47
N GLY A 72 3.96 -1.16 -10.50
CA GLY A 72 4.15 0.27 -10.73
C GLY A 72 4.90 1.02 -9.63
N THR A 73 5.61 0.33 -8.72
CA THR A 73 6.34 0.94 -7.61
C THR A 73 7.84 0.64 -7.65
N SER A 74 8.23 -0.62 -7.88
CA SER A 74 9.63 -1.05 -8.09
C SER A 74 10.62 -0.51 -7.04
N THR A 75 10.29 -0.65 -5.76
CA THR A 75 10.99 0.03 -4.64
C THR A 75 12.34 -0.58 -4.25
N PHE A 76 12.77 -1.67 -4.90
CA PHE A 76 14.10 -2.26 -4.71
C PHE A 76 15.13 -1.60 -5.64
N SER A 77 15.23 -0.28 -5.55
CA SER A 77 16.15 0.57 -6.31
C SER A 77 16.34 1.87 -5.54
N GLU A 78 17.53 2.48 -5.61
CA GLU A 78 17.80 3.78 -4.97
C GLU A 78 16.85 4.88 -5.47
N TYR A 79 16.48 4.79 -6.76
CA TYR A 79 15.49 5.65 -7.40
C TYR A 79 14.48 4.81 -8.16
N THR A 80 13.23 5.26 -8.19
CA THR A 80 12.14 4.67 -8.96
C THR A 80 11.24 5.76 -9.53
N VAL A 81 10.54 5.45 -10.63
CA VAL A 81 9.57 6.33 -11.27
C VAL A 81 8.20 5.72 -11.08
N VAL A 82 7.29 6.50 -10.48
CA VAL A 82 5.94 6.05 -10.08
C VAL A 82 4.91 7.02 -10.63
N HIS A 83 3.73 6.52 -11.00
CA HIS A 83 2.62 7.39 -11.37
C HIS A 83 2.16 8.20 -10.15
N VAL A 84 1.88 9.50 -10.29
CA VAL A 84 1.55 10.38 -9.15
C VAL A 84 0.39 9.86 -8.31
N GLY A 85 -0.65 9.30 -8.93
CA GLY A 85 -1.79 8.70 -8.21
C GLY A 85 -1.46 7.42 -7.44
N CYS A 86 -0.26 6.86 -7.60
CA CYS A 86 0.27 5.75 -6.81
C CYS A 86 1.29 6.21 -5.75
N VAL A 87 1.32 7.51 -5.44
CA VAL A 87 2.22 8.11 -4.45
C VAL A 87 1.39 8.86 -3.42
N ALA A 88 1.52 8.46 -2.16
CA ALA A 88 0.90 9.17 -1.04
C ALA A 88 1.93 10.10 -0.40
N LYS A 89 1.70 11.41 -0.44
CA LYS A 89 2.45 12.40 0.35
C LYS A 89 2.16 12.22 1.83
N ILE A 90 3.20 12.20 2.65
CA ILE A 90 3.11 11.97 4.10
C ILE A 90 3.78 13.09 4.90
N ASN A 91 3.59 13.03 6.23
CA ASN A 91 4.22 13.97 7.15
C ASN A 91 5.76 13.87 7.05
N PRO A 92 6.48 14.98 6.80
CA PRO A 92 7.94 14.96 6.68
C PRO A 92 8.65 14.57 7.98
N ALA A 93 8.00 14.70 9.14
CA ALA A 93 8.54 14.25 10.43
C ALA A 93 8.42 12.73 10.66
N ALA A 94 7.70 12.00 9.80
CA ALA A 94 7.53 10.56 9.95
C ALA A 94 8.84 9.81 9.64
N PRO A 95 9.30 8.90 10.52
CA PRO A 95 10.50 8.11 10.29
C PRO A 95 10.28 7.08 9.17
N LEU A 96 10.88 7.32 8.01
CA LEU A 96 10.65 6.53 6.78
C LEU A 96 11.03 5.05 6.93
N ASP A 97 11.99 4.73 7.80
CA ASP A 97 12.41 3.37 8.15
C ASP A 97 11.36 2.60 8.96
N LYS A 98 10.35 3.29 9.50
CA LYS A 98 9.21 2.68 10.21
C LYS A 98 7.94 2.70 9.38
N VAL A 99 7.60 3.84 8.79
CA VAL A 99 6.30 4.03 8.12
C VAL A 99 6.22 3.40 6.74
N CYS A 100 7.33 2.89 6.19
CA CYS A 100 7.35 2.22 4.90
C CYS A 100 6.39 1.02 4.82
N ILE A 101 6.17 0.30 5.94
CA ILE A 101 5.27 -0.86 6.00
C ILE A 101 3.78 -0.50 5.84
N LEU A 102 3.43 0.79 5.96
CA LEU A 102 2.06 1.28 5.80
C LEU A 102 1.58 1.23 4.35
N SER A 103 2.47 1.10 3.36
CA SER A 103 2.08 1.15 1.94
C SER A 103 1.52 -0.17 1.38
N CYS A 104 1.51 -1.24 2.18
CA CYS A 104 0.97 -2.53 1.78
C CYS A 104 0.41 -3.30 3.00
N GLY A 105 1.10 -4.34 3.46
CA GLY A 105 0.54 -5.37 4.32
C GLY A 105 -0.08 -4.88 5.63
N LEU A 106 0.53 -3.90 6.29
CA LEU A 106 -0.01 -3.37 7.55
C LEU A 106 -1.37 -2.71 7.31
N SER A 107 -1.45 -1.78 6.36
CA SER A 107 -2.71 -1.07 6.06
C SER A 107 -3.77 -2.00 5.49
N THR A 108 -3.39 -3.05 4.75
CA THR A 108 -4.32 -4.08 4.28
C THR A 108 -5.02 -4.77 5.45
N GLY A 109 -4.26 -5.26 6.44
CA GLY A 109 -4.84 -5.94 7.61
C GLY A 109 -5.63 -5.00 8.50
N LEU A 110 -5.05 -3.84 8.81
CA LEU A 110 -5.68 -2.84 9.66
C LEU A 110 -7.00 -2.34 9.07
N GLY A 111 -7.00 -2.01 7.77
CA GLY A 111 -8.19 -1.58 7.03
C GLY A 111 -9.23 -2.69 6.88
N ALA A 112 -8.82 -3.94 6.69
CA ALA A 112 -9.76 -5.08 6.67
C ALA A 112 -10.57 -5.15 7.97
N THR A 113 -9.95 -4.91 9.13
CA THR A 113 -10.68 -4.91 10.40
C THR A 113 -11.48 -3.62 10.61
N LEU A 114 -10.84 -2.46 10.50
CA LEU A 114 -11.44 -1.18 10.89
C LEU A 114 -12.46 -0.65 9.87
N ASN A 115 -12.23 -0.88 8.58
CA ASN A 115 -13.04 -0.28 7.52
C ASN A 115 -14.03 -1.26 6.88
N VAL A 116 -13.74 -2.57 6.93
CA VAL A 116 -14.60 -3.60 6.30
C VAL A 116 -15.35 -4.41 7.36
N ALA A 117 -14.65 -5.11 8.25
CA ALA A 117 -15.29 -5.98 9.23
C ALA A 117 -16.05 -5.22 10.34
N LYS A 118 -15.51 -4.07 10.77
CA LYS A 118 -16.09 -3.16 11.78
C LYS A 118 -16.63 -3.90 13.03
N PRO A 119 -15.81 -4.74 13.71
CA PRO A 119 -16.27 -5.45 14.89
C PRO A 119 -16.63 -4.46 16.00
N LYS A 120 -17.68 -4.76 16.77
CA LYS A 120 -18.09 -3.91 17.88
C LYS A 120 -17.33 -4.29 19.15
N LYS A 121 -17.25 -3.33 20.08
CA LYS A 121 -16.68 -3.56 21.42
C LYS A 121 -17.32 -4.81 22.07
N GLY A 122 -16.48 -5.68 22.62
CA GLY A 122 -16.93 -6.92 23.26
C GLY A 122 -17.15 -8.12 22.32
N HIS A 123 -17.12 -7.94 20.99
CA HIS A 123 -17.15 -9.07 20.04
C HIS A 123 -15.93 -9.99 20.19
N SER A 124 -15.96 -11.16 19.55
CA SER A 124 -14.79 -12.04 19.34
C SER A 124 -14.42 -12.05 17.86
N VAL A 125 -13.12 -12.07 17.55
CA VAL A 125 -12.58 -12.10 16.19
C VAL A 125 -11.62 -13.27 16.03
N ALA A 126 -11.72 -13.99 14.91
CA ALA A 126 -10.74 -15.01 14.50
C ALA A 126 -9.94 -14.50 13.30
N ILE A 127 -8.63 -14.71 13.32
CA ILE A 127 -7.69 -14.23 12.32
C ILE A 127 -6.90 -15.41 11.77
N PHE A 128 -7.07 -15.67 10.48
CA PHE A 128 -6.41 -16.78 9.78
C PHE A 128 -5.14 -16.27 9.08
N GLY A 129 -3.99 -16.77 9.53
CA GLY A 129 -2.65 -16.34 9.16
C GLY A 129 -2.12 -15.25 10.08
N LEU A 130 -0.91 -15.45 10.63
CA LEU A 130 -0.21 -14.54 11.54
C LEU A 130 1.07 -13.97 10.92
N GLY A 131 0.99 -13.63 9.63
CA GLY A 131 1.99 -12.77 8.98
C GLY A 131 1.69 -11.28 9.19
N ALA A 132 2.42 -10.39 8.51
CA ALA A 132 2.26 -8.94 8.65
C ALA A 132 0.81 -8.45 8.50
N VAL A 133 0.07 -8.98 7.52
CA VAL A 133 -1.35 -8.64 7.29
C VAL A 133 -2.23 -9.11 8.46
N GLY A 134 -2.05 -10.35 8.92
CA GLY A 134 -2.84 -10.92 10.00
C GLY A 134 -2.61 -10.21 11.33
N LEU A 135 -1.34 -9.93 11.66
CA LEU A 135 -0.98 -9.18 12.86
C LEU A 135 -1.54 -7.75 12.83
N ALA A 136 -1.54 -7.09 11.67
CA ALA A 136 -2.17 -5.78 11.53
C ALA A 136 -3.71 -5.84 11.64
N ALA A 137 -4.33 -6.92 11.17
CA ALA A 137 -5.75 -7.16 11.40
C ALA A 137 -6.07 -7.37 12.88
N ALA A 138 -5.19 -8.06 13.61
CA ALA A 138 -5.28 -8.26 15.07
C ALA A 138 -5.16 -6.93 15.81
N GLU A 139 -4.24 -6.07 15.38
CA GLU A 139 -4.11 -4.73 15.93
C GLU A 139 -5.37 -3.88 15.66
N GLY A 140 -5.96 -3.96 14.47
CA GLY A 140 -7.25 -3.32 14.19
C GLY A 140 -8.39 -3.87 15.08
N ALA A 141 -8.38 -5.16 15.38
CA ALA A 141 -9.37 -5.76 16.27
C ALA A 141 -9.20 -5.26 17.71
N ARG A 142 -7.94 -5.18 18.18
CA ARG A 142 -7.58 -4.62 19.49
C ARG A 142 -8.03 -3.17 19.62
N ILE A 143 -7.75 -2.33 18.61
CA ILE A 143 -8.21 -0.93 18.54
C ILE A 143 -9.74 -0.84 18.61
N SER A 144 -10.45 -1.79 18.01
CA SER A 144 -11.92 -1.86 18.02
C SER A 144 -12.53 -2.28 19.37
N GLY A 145 -11.70 -2.66 20.36
CA GLY A 145 -12.15 -3.02 21.70
C GLY A 145 -12.87 -4.37 21.79
N VAL A 146 -12.53 -5.33 20.92
CA VAL A 146 -13.05 -6.69 20.99
C VAL A 146 -12.60 -7.38 22.28
N SER A 147 -13.38 -8.33 22.79
CA SER A 147 -13.07 -9.05 24.05
C SER A 147 -12.12 -10.22 23.85
N ARG A 148 -12.06 -10.79 22.63
CA ARG A 148 -11.23 -11.95 22.31
C ARG A 148 -10.74 -11.90 20.87
N ILE A 149 -9.45 -12.19 20.68
CA ILE A 149 -8.81 -12.36 19.38
C ILE A 149 -8.23 -13.77 19.34
N ILE A 150 -8.61 -14.56 18.33
CA ILE A 150 -8.14 -15.93 18.13
C ILE A 150 -7.25 -15.94 16.89
N GLY A 151 -5.94 -16.06 17.07
CA GLY A 151 -5.00 -16.26 15.98
C GLY A 151 -4.96 -17.72 15.54
N VAL A 152 -4.98 -17.96 14.23
CA VAL A 152 -4.91 -19.30 13.63
C VAL A 152 -3.79 -19.30 12.60
N ASP A 153 -2.71 -20.02 12.84
CA ASP A 153 -1.61 -20.21 11.89
C ASP A 153 -1.14 -21.68 11.96
N LEU A 154 -0.61 -22.20 10.84
CA LEU A 154 -0.06 -23.55 10.77
C LEU A 154 1.33 -23.64 11.38
N ASN A 155 2.07 -22.54 11.42
CA ASN A 155 3.39 -22.48 12.05
C ASN A 155 3.26 -22.01 13.51
N PRO A 156 3.37 -22.92 14.50
CA PRO A 156 3.16 -22.57 15.90
C PRO A 156 4.16 -21.54 16.44
N ARG A 157 5.33 -21.38 15.80
CA ARG A 157 6.31 -20.36 16.21
C ARG A 157 5.77 -18.94 16.11
N ARG A 158 4.79 -18.70 15.23
CA ARG A 158 4.16 -17.38 15.06
C ARG A 158 3.19 -16.98 16.18
N PHE A 159 3.01 -17.83 17.19
CA PHE A 159 2.23 -17.47 18.37
C PHE A 159 3.04 -16.64 19.37
N ASP A 160 4.37 -16.76 19.32
CA ASP A 160 5.31 -16.12 20.24
C ASP A 160 6.21 -15.06 19.57
N GLU A 161 6.31 -15.07 18.23
CA GLU A 161 7.04 -14.07 17.40
C GLU A 161 6.20 -12.80 17.15
#